data_AF-A9GRL6-F1
#
_entry.id   AF-A9GRL6-F1
#
_cell.length_a   1.000
_cell.length_b   1.000
_cell.length_c   1.000
_cell.angle_alpha   90.00
_cell.angle_beta   90.00
_cell.angle_gamma   90.00
#
_symmetry.space_group_name_H-M   'P 1'
#
loop_
_entity.id
_entity.type
_entity.pdbx_description
1 polymer ?
#
loop_
_entity_poly.entity_id
_entity_poly.type
_entity_poly.pdbx_seq_one_letter_code
_entity_poly.pdbx_strand_id
1 'polypeptide(L)'
;MIDEDALKARVLAAAEATPSPTRPEARRRGFAILISSIVLALAIFEAAGGLEHSAGRPLGLTLATAGGWSLFCAALSWLVLWRGRATLGRSPVVVLLAGLVTPIALTAWTHAFHGTYPEPFARVGWRCLGYTLAMATLPLGSLLTLRRGAEPRSPWALGAAIGAVCGAWAAALVDLWCPLTNLPHVLAGHVVPLGILIAVGALLGRRMLGVRALRTDVARRSDSLDPYVDTKGV
;
A
#
# COMPACT_ATOMS: atom_id res chain seq x y z
N MET A 1 -2.51 -30.98 36.69
CA MET A 1 -3.65 -31.04 35.75
C MET A 1 -4.21 -29.63 35.64
N ILE A 2 -4.16 -29.01 34.45
CA ILE A 2 -4.89 -27.74 34.24
C ILE A 2 -6.36 -28.13 34.11
N ASP A 3 -7.21 -27.53 34.93
CA ASP A 3 -8.67 -27.69 34.82
C ASP A 3 -9.13 -27.10 33.48
N GLU A 4 -9.60 -27.98 32.58
CA GLU A 4 -10.04 -27.66 31.23
C GLU A 4 -11.20 -26.66 31.26
N ASP A 5 -12.11 -26.81 32.21
CA ASP A 5 -13.28 -25.95 32.36
C ASP A 5 -12.87 -24.55 32.81
N ALA A 6 -11.91 -24.45 33.74
CA ALA A 6 -11.35 -23.16 34.15
C ALA A 6 -10.63 -22.45 33.00
N LEU A 7 -9.90 -23.17 32.14
CA LEU A 7 -9.26 -22.58 30.96
C LEU A 7 -10.30 -22.10 29.94
N LYS A 8 -11.30 -22.92 29.63
CA LYS A 8 -12.39 -22.59 28.72
C LYS A 8 -13.15 -21.35 29.20
N ALA A 9 -13.51 -21.29 30.48
CA ALA A 9 -14.18 -20.14 31.08
C ALA A 9 -13.35 -18.86 30.93
N ARG A 10 -12.03 -18.93 31.15
CA ARG A 10 -11.12 -17.79 30.96
C ARG A 10 -11.04 -17.32 29.51
N VAL A 11 -11.00 -18.24 28.54
CA VAL A 11 -10.99 -17.89 27.11
C VAL A 11 -12.29 -17.23 26.68
N LEU A 12 -13.44 -17.76 27.12
CA LEU A 12 -14.75 -17.18 26.82
C LEU A 12 -14.94 -15.80 27.45
N ALA A 13 -14.56 -15.63 28.73
CA ALA A 13 -14.61 -14.34 29.40
C ALA A 13 -13.71 -13.29 28.72
N ALA A 14 -12.52 -13.70 28.26
CA ALA A 14 -11.63 -12.81 27.50
C ALA A 14 -12.22 -12.42 26.13
N ALA A 15 -12.84 -13.37 25.43
CA ALA A 15 -13.48 -13.11 24.14
C ALA A 15 -14.69 -12.16 24.28
N GLU A 16 -15.47 -12.32 25.35
CA GLU A 16 -16.61 -11.45 25.66
C GLU A 16 -16.16 -10.03 26.07
N ALA A 17 -15.06 -9.91 26.82
CA ALA A 17 -14.49 -8.63 27.21
C ALA A 17 -13.88 -7.83 26.02
N THR A 18 -13.61 -8.48 24.89
CA THR A 18 -13.03 -7.85 23.69
C THR A 18 -13.81 -8.19 22.42
N PRO A 19 -15.06 -7.69 22.30
CA PRO A 19 -15.88 -7.98 21.14
C PRO A 19 -15.22 -7.46 19.87
N SER A 20 -15.29 -8.27 18.81
CA SER A 20 -14.81 -7.85 17.49
C SER A 20 -15.69 -6.72 16.94
N PRO A 21 -15.10 -5.70 16.28
CA PRO A 21 -15.88 -4.61 15.70
C PRO A 21 -16.88 -5.14 14.67
N THR A 22 -18.07 -4.56 14.65
CA THR A 22 -19.09 -4.95 13.67
C THR A 22 -18.65 -4.56 12.26
N ARG A 23 -19.18 -5.23 11.22
CA ARG A 23 -18.84 -4.88 9.82
C ARG A 23 -19.11 -3.41 9.49
N PRO A 24 -20.23 -2.79 9.92
CA PRO A 24 -20.46 -1.36 9.70
C PRO A 24 -19.45 -0.46 10.43
N GLU A 25 -19.08 -0.78 11.68
CA GLU A 25 -18.07 -0.01 12.43
C GLU A 25 -16.70 -0.07 11.76
N ALA A 26 -16.24 -1.27 11.38
CA ALA A 26 -14.98 -1.46 10.68
C ALA A 26 -14.96 -0.69 9.35
N ARG A 27 -16.08 -0.65 8.62
CA ARG A 27 -16.23 0.13 7.39
C ARG A 27 -16.16 1.64 7.64
N ARG A 28 -16.86 2.15 8.64
CA ARG A 28 -16.85 3.58 9.00
C ARG A 28 -15.46 4.04 9.41
N ARG A 29 -14.80 3.28 10.28
CA ARG A 29 -13.41 3.56 10.69
C ARG A 29 -12.46 3.50 9.51
N GLY A 30 -12.62 2.51 8.64
CA GLY A 30 -11.79 2.39 7.43
C GLY A 30 -11.97 3.53 6.46
N PHE A 31 -13.21 3.96 6.23
CA PHE A 31 -13.53 5.13 5.43
C PHE A 31 -12.92 6.39 6.02
N ALA A 32 -13.07 6.63 7.33
CA ALA A 32 -12.50 7.80 7.99
C ALA A 32 -10.97 7.87 7.85
N ILE A 33 -10.26 6.76 8.10
CA ILE A 33 -8.80 6.66 7.95
C ILE A 33 -8.36 6.95 6.51
N LEU A 34 -9.06 6.37 5.52
CA LEU A 34 -8.73 6.57 4.12
C LEU A 34 -8.98 8.02 3.68
N ILE A 35 -10.14 8.58 4.00
CA ILE A 35 -10.48 9.97 3.68
C ILE A 35 -9.50 10.93 4.34
N SER A 36 -9.15 10.73 5.63
CA SER A 36 -8.16 11.59 6.28
C SER A 36 -6.80 11.54 5.60
N SER A 37 -6.37 10.36 5.11
CA SER A 37 -5.10 10.25 4.38
C SER A 37 -5.12 10.93 3.01
N ILE A 38 -6.26 10.90 2.31
CA ILE A 38 -6.45 11.60 1.03
C ILE A 38 -6.45 13.11 1.26
N VAL A 39 -7.22 13.59 2.24
CA VAL A 39 -7.30 15.02 2.59
C VAL A 39 -5.91 15.57 2.93
N LEU A 40 -5.11 14.83 3.70
CA LEU A 40 -3.77 15.31 4.04
C LEU A 40 -2.82 15.31 2.83
N ALA A 41 -2.91 14.31 1.94
CA ALA A 41 -2.14 14.32 0.70
C ALA A 41 -2.49 15.53 -0.19
N LEU A 42 -3.78 15.84 -0.31
CA LEU A 42 -4.25 17.04 -1.02
C LEU A 42 -3.81 18.33 -0.34
N ALA A 43 -3.82 18.40 0.99
CA ALA A 43 -3.32 19.55 1.72
C ALA A 43 -1.81 19.78 1.49
N ILE A 44 -1.01 18.72 1.39
CA ILE A 44 0.41 18.81 1.02
C ILE A 44 0.57 19.33 -0.42
N PHE A 45 -0.25 18.85 -1.36
CA PHE A 45 -0.26 19.32 -2.75
C PHE A 45 -0.59 20.82 -2.84
N GLU A 46 -1.66 21.27 -2.18
CA GLU A 46 -2.06 22.68 -2.15
C GLU A 46 -1.00 23.55 -1.47
N ALA A 47 -0.46 23.12 -0.33
CA ALA A 47 0.61 23.84 0.37
C ALA A 47 1.91 23.94 -0.46
N ALA A 48 2.12 23.05 -1.43
CA ALA A 48 3.23 23.11 -2.37
C ALA A 48 3.00 24.06 -3.56
N GLY A 49 1.84 24.72 -3.63
CA GLY A 49 1.43 25.61 -4.73
C GLY A 49 0.43 24.99 -5.70
N GLY A 50 -0.04 23.76 -5.46
CA GLY A 50 -1.10 23.11 -6.24
C GLY A 50 -0.89 23.18 -7.76
N LEU A 51 -1.92 23.62 -8.47
CA LEU A 51 -1.87 23.80 -9.94
C LEU A 51 -1.16 25.08 -10.38
N GLU A 52 -0.89 26.03 -9.47
CA GLU A 52 -0.18 27.26 -9.81
C GLU A 52 1.26 26.97 -10.25
N HIS A 53 1.89 25.94 -9.67
CA HIS A 53 3.26 25.57 -10.04
C HIS A 53 3.40 25.04 -11.48
N SER A 54 2.33 24.48 -12.05
CA SER A 54 2.27 24.04 -13.45
C SER A 54 1.67 25.09 -14.38
N ALA A 55 1.49 26.34 -13.90
CA ALA A 55 1.01 27.45 -14.73
C ALA A 55 1.86 27.59 -16.00
N GLY A 56 1.19 27.74 -17.14
CA GLY A 56 1.80 27.79 -18.47
C GLY A 56 1.78 26.46 -19.22
N ARG A 57 1.51 25.32 -18.57
CA ARG A 57 1.26 24.06 -19.28
C ARG A 57 -0.09 24.14 -20.02
N PRO A 58 -0.16 23.81 -21.32
CA PRO A 58 -1.43 23.81 -22.06
C PRO A 58 -2.48 22.92 -21.41
N LEU A 59 -3.72 23.41 -21.27
CA LEU A 59 -4.80 22.68 -20.59
C LEU A 59 -5.04 21.29 -21.19
N GLY A 60 -5.02 21.16 -22.51
CA GLY A 60 -5.19 19.87 -23.19
C GLY A 60 -4.12 18.85 -22.80
N LEU A 61 -2.87 19.30 -22.62
CA LEU A 61 -1.78 18.44 -22.17
C LEU A 61 -1.98 18.03 -20.70
N THR A 62 -2.36 18.97 -19.82
CA THR A 62 -2.67 18.67 -18.42
C THR A 62 -3.81 17.65 -18.30
N LEU A 63 -4.89 17.80 -19.07
CA LEU A 63 -6.01 16.86 -19.07
C LEU A 63 -5.61 15.48 -19.60
N ALA A 64 -4.81 15.42 -20.66
CA ALA A 64 -4.37 14.16 -21.25
C ALA A 64 -3.45 13.37 -20.29
N THR A 65 -2.44 14.05 -19.72
CA THR A 65 -1.51 13.47 -18.75
C THR A 65 -2.25 13.01 -17.50
N ALA A 66 -2.94 13.92 -16.81
CA ALA A 66 -3.68 13.63 -15.59
C ALA A 66 -4.80 12.59 -15.79
N GLY A 67 -5.47 12.61 -16.95
CA GLY A 67 -6.50 11.64 -17.31
C GLY A 67 -5.94 10.23 -17.42
N GLY A 68 -4.84 10.05 -18.16
CA GLY A 68 -4.20 8.74 -18.28
C GLY A 68 -3.63 8.21 -16.96
N TRP A 69 -3.00 9.09 -16.17
CA TRP A 69 -2.56 8.76 -14.81
C TRP A 69 -3.73 8.32 -13.94
N SER A 70 -4.84 9.07 -13.91
CA SER A 70 -6.02 8.78 -13.09
C SER A 70 -6.68 7.46 -13.49
N LEU A 71 -6.83 7.21 -14.80
CA LEU A 71 -7.39 5.95 -15.31
C LEU A 71 -6.50 4.76 -14.95
N PHE A 72 -5.19 4.88 -15.12
CA PHE A 72 -4.25 3.83 -14.73
C PHE A 72 -4.30 3.57 -13.22
N CYS A 73 -4.27 4.63 -12.39
CA CYS A 73 -4.34 4.52 -10.94
C CYS A 73 -5.65 3.89 -10.48
N ALA A 74 -6.77 4.23 -11.10
CA ALA A 74 -8.07 3.62 -10.83
C ALA A 74 -8.08 2.12 -11.18
N ALA A 75 -7.56 1.75 -12.35
CA ALA A 75 -7.45 0.35 -12.78
C ALA A 75 -6.54 -0.46 -11.85
N LEU A 76 -5.37 0.10 -11.48
CA LEU A 76 -4.44 -0.51 -10.52
C LEU A 76 -5.08 -0.65 -9.15
N SER A 77 -5.75 0.39 -8.65
CA SER A 77 -6.46 0.36 -7.37
C SER A 77 -7.56 -0.70 -7.37
N TRP A 78 -8.32 -0.81 -8.46
CA TRP A 78 -9.32 -1.85 -8.63
C TRP A 78 -8.66 -3.24 -8.64
N LEU A 79 -7.56 -3.44 -9.36
CA LEU A 79 -6.84 -4.71 -9.44
C LEU A 79 -6.16 -5.11 -8.12
N VAL A 80 -5.74 -4.17 -7.30
CA VAL A 80 -5.01 -4.47 -6.05
C VAL A 80 -5.94 -4.49 -4.84
N LEU A 81 -6.88 -3.55 -4.76
CA LEU A 81 -7.70 -3.32 -3.56
C LEU A 81 -9.08 -4.00 -3.61
N TRP A 82 -9.59 -4.33 -4.79
CA TRP A 82 -10.88 -5.03 -4.86
C TRP A 82 -10.74 -6.50 -4.42
N ARG A 83 -11.54 -6.94 -3.44
CA ARG A 83 -11.55 -8.35 -2.98
C ARG A 83 -12.49 -9.25 -3.80
N GLY A 84 -13.44 -8.69 -4.54
CA GLY A 84 -14.47 -9.49 -5.21
C GLY A 84 -15.30 -10.35 -4.24
N ARG A 85 -15.95 -11.39 -4.78
CA ARG A 85 -16.71 -12.39 -3.98
C ARG A 85 -15.87 -13.62 -3.60
N ALA A 86 -14.66 -13.75 -4.13
CA ALA A 86 -13.81 -14.89 -3.89
C ALA A 86 -13.24 -14.84 -2.46
N THR A 87 -13.29 -15.98 -1.76
CA THR A 87 -12.74 -16.16 -0.42
C THR A 87 -11.22 -16.02 -0.42
N LEU A 88 -10.59 -16.49 -1.50
CA LEU A 88 -9.14 -16.38 -1.71
C LEU A 88 -8.82 -15.09 -2.48
N GLY A 89 -7.79 -14.38 -2.02
CA GLY A 89 -7.28 -13.19 -2.72
C GLY A 89 -6.77 -13.50 -4.13
N ARG A 90 -6.55 -12.42 -4.92
CA ARG A 90 -5.96 -12.51 -6.27
C ARG A 90 -4.59 -13.20 -6.25
N SER A 91 -4.20 -13.76 -7.40
CA SER A 91 -2.90 -14.39 -7.59
C SER A 91 -1.76 -13.43 -7.19
N PRO A 92 -0.82 -13.84 -6.33
CA PRO A 92 0.35 -13.04 -5.97
C PRO A 92 1.14 -12.52 -7.17
N VAL A 93 1.26 -13.34 -8.21
CA VAL A 93 2.00 -13.01 -9.44
C VAL A 93 1.33 -11.84 -10.15
N VAL A 94 0.00 -11.88 -10.30
CA VAL A 94 -0.76 -10.80 -10.95
C VAL A 94 -0.61 -9.49 -10.19
N VAL A 95 -0.76 -9.54 -8.86
CA VAL A 95 -0.67 -8.35 -8.00
C VAL A 95 0.75 -7.76 -8.01
N LEU A 96 1.78 -8.61 -7.96
CA LEU A 96 3.17 -8.18 -8.04
C LEU A 96 3.51 -7.58 -9.41
N LEU A 97 3.15 -8.26 -10.50
CA LEU A 97 3.39 -7.77 -11.86
C LEU A 97 2.68 -6.43 -12.09
N ALA A 98 1.45 -6.26 -11.59
CA ALA A 98 0.76 -4.97 -11.66
C ALA A 98 1.58 -3.86 -10.99
N GLY A 99 2.16 -4.12 -9.82
CA GLY A 99 3.05 -3.18 -9.14
C GLY A 99 4.34 -2.88 -9.90
N LEU A 100 4.98 -3.90 -10.47
CA LEU A 100 6.25 -3.75 -11.21
C LEU A 100 6.10 -3.09 -12.58
N VAL A 101 4.96 -3.31 -13.27
CA VAL A 101 4.64 -2.68 -14.56
C VAL A 101 4.28 -1.21 -14.40
N THR A 102 3.76 -0.81 -13.25
CA THR A 102 3.33 0.56 -12.94
C THR A 102 4.36 1.64 -13.30
N PRO A 103 5.61 1.62 -12.80
CA PRO A 103 6.60 2.65 -13.13
C PRO A 103 6.91 2.71 -14.63
N ILE A 104 6.92 1.57 -15.33
CA ILE A 104 7.19 1.50 -16.77
C ILE A 104 6.03 2.12 -17.56
N ALA A 105 4.80 1.72 -17.25
CA ALA A 105 3.61 2.20 -17.94
C ALA A 105 3.42 3.72 -17.78
N LEU A 106 3.59 4.24 -16.57
CA LEU A 106 3.44 5.67 -16.28
C LEU A 106 4.57 6.51 -16.88
N THR A 107 5.80 5.97 -16.92
CA THR A 107 6.92 6.59 -17.64
C THR A 107 6.62 6.68 -19.13
N ALA A 108 6.21 5.57 -19.75
CA ALA A 108 5.88 5.54 -21.17
C ALA A 108 4.74 6.51 -21.50
N TRP A 109 3.71 6.58 -20.66
CA TRP A 109 2.60 7.52 -20.82
C TRP A 109 3.07 8.97 -20.78
N THR A 110 3.81 9.37 -19.74
CA THR A 110 4.28 10.75 -19.58
C THR A 110 5.26 11.13 -20.69
N HIS A 111 6.15 10.22 -21.07
CA HIS A 111 7.14 10.44 -22.13
C HIS A 111 6.50 10.60 -23.51
N ALA A 112 5.33 10.01 -23.77
CA ALA A 112 4.61 10.19 -25.03
C ALA A 112 4.22 11.65 -25.31
N PHE A 113 4.22 12.51 -24.28
CA PHE A 113 3.94 13.94 -24.41
C PHE A 113 5.19 14.82 -24.31
N HIS A 114 6.38 14.23 -24.22
CA HIS A 114 7.62 15.01 -24.16
C HIS A 114 7.83 15.82 -25.46
N GLY A 115 8.26 17.08 -25.33
CA GLY A 115 8.50 17.96 -26.47
C GLY A 115 7.24 18.55 -27.12
N THR A 116 6.04 18.24 -26.61
CA THR A 116 4.78 18.80 -27.12
C THR A 116 4.52 20.24 -26.67
N TYR A 117 5.31 20.74 -25.71
CA TYR A 117 5.27 22.13 -25.24
C TYR A 117 6.65 22.55 -24.70
N PRO A 118 7.00 23.85 -24.73
CA PRO A 118 8.27 24.33 -24.20
C PRO A 118 8.28 24.27 -22.67
N GLU A 119 9.08 23.35 -22.11
CA GLU A 119 9.22 23.21 -20.66
C GLU A 119 9.88 24.46 -20.04
N PRO A 120 9.38 24.96 -18.89
CA PRO A 120 9.86 26.21 -18.30
C PRO A 120 11.29 26.13 -17.73
N PHE A 121 11.80 24.92 -17.47
CA PHE A 121 13.15 24.69 -16.96
C PHE A 121 13.64 23.27 -17.28
N ALA A 122 14.95 23.07 -17.38
CA ALA A 122 15.54 21.75 -17.68
C ALA A 122 16.15 21.04 -16.45
N ARG A 123 16.18 21.69 -15.28
CA ARG A 123 16.89 21.17 -14.10
C ARG A 123 16.03 20.14 -13.37
N VAL A 124 16.59 18.95 -13.16
CA VAL A 124 15.99 17.92 -12.32
C VAL A 124 16.19 18.29 -10.85
N GLY A 125 15.10 18.56 -10.14
CA GLY A 125 15.11 18.83 -8.70
C GLY A 125 14.62 17.64 -7.87
N TRP A 126 15.07 17.57 -6.62
CA TRP A 126 14.65 16.53 -5.65
C TRP A 126 13.27 16.78 -5.00
N ARG A 127 12.62 17.90 -5.31
CA ARG A 127 11.31 18.28 -4.73
C ARG A 127 10.22 17.27 -5.09
N CYS A 128 10.18 16.81 -6.33
CA CYS A 128 9.19 15.84 -6.82
C CYS A 128 9.31 14.49 -6.11
N LEU A 129 10.55 14.04 -5.87
CA LEU A 129 10.83 12.86 -5.05
C LEU A 129 10.26 13.03 -3.64
N GLY A 130 10.61 14.15 -2.98
CA GLY A 130 10.16 14.45 -1.62
C GLY A 130 8.64 14.51 -1.50
N TYR A 131 7.97 15.22 -2.39
CA TYR A 131 6.51 15.34 -2.38
C TYR A 131 5.80 14.02 -2.69
N THR A 132 6.31 13.23 -3.63
CA THR A 132 5.73 11.90 -3.91
C THR A 132 5.80 11.01 -2.67
N LEU A 133 6.95 10.96 -1.99
CA LEU A 133 7.11 10.18 -0.76
C LEU A 133 6.23 10.71 0.37
N ALA A 134 6.18 12.03 0.56
CA ALA A 134 5.36 12.66 1.61
C ALA A 134 3.86 12.36 1.41
N MET A 135 3.33 12.57 0.21
CA MET A 135 1.91 12.33 -0.09
C MET A 135 1.53 10.85 -0.05
N ALA A 136 2.45 9.93 -0.39
CA ALA A 136 2.18 8.50 -0.38
C ALA A 136 2.26 7.85 1.02
N THR A 137 2.96 8.47 1.98
CA THR A 137 3.26 7.86 3.28
C THR A 137 2.00 7.47 4.05
N LEU A 138 1.04 8.40 4.18
CA LEU A 138 -0.19 8.14 4.92
C LEU A 138 -1.14 7.19 4.20
N PRO A 139 -1.44 7.34 2.89
CA PRO A 139 -2.21 6.34 2.16
C PRO A 139 -1.64 4.92 2.29
N LEU A 140 -0.31 4.77 2.23
CA LEU A 140 0.36 3.48 2.39
C LEU A 140 0.12 2.90 3.80
N GLY A 141 0.37 3.70 4.84
CA GLY A 141 0.12 3.29 6.23
C GLY A 141 -1.35 2.95 6.50
N SER A 142 -2.26 3.77 5.98
CA SER A 142 -3.71 3.56 6.04
C SER A 142 -4.10 2.24 5.40
N LEU A 143 -3.76 2.02 4.12
CA LEU A 143 -4.14 0.80 3.40
C LEU A 143 -3.55 -0.45 4.03
N LEU A 144 -2.29 -0.44 4.47
CA LEU A 144 -1.69 -1.57 5.17
C LEU A 144 -2.38 -1.85 6.52
N THR A 145 -2.77 -0.81 7.25
CA THR A 145 -3.49 -0.95 8.52
C THR A 145 -4.89 -1.51 8.31
N LEU A 146 -5.62 -1.04 7.29
CA LEU A 146 -6.95 -1.54 6.94
C LEU A 146 -6.94 -2.96 6.39
N ARG A 147 -5.77 -3.47 6.00
CA ARG A 147 -5.57 -4.85 5.55
C ARG A 147 -5.06 -5.77 6.64
N ARG A 148 -4.80 -5.29 7.86
CA ARG A 148 -4.46 -6.17 8.99
C ARG A 148 -5.60 -7.17 9.21
N GLY A 149 -5.25 -8.45 9.36
CA GLY A 149 -6.22 -9.54 9.45
C GLY A 149 -6.74 -10.06 8.10
N ALA A 150 -6.31 -9.49 6.98
CA ALA A 150 -6.39 -10.21 5.72
C ALA A 150 -5.35 -11.33 5.71
N GLU A 151 -5.69 -12.46 5.08
CA GLU A 151 -4.79 -13.60 4.89
C GLU A 151 -4.36 -13.70 3.42
N PRO A 152 -3.47 -12.80 2.93
CA PRO A 152 -3.00 -12.87 1.57
C PRO A 152 -2.09 -14.10 1.39
N ARG A 153 -2.20 -14.78 0.25
CA ARG A 153 -1.28 -15.88 -0.13
C ARG A 153 0.19 -15.44 -0.16
N SER A 154 0.43 -14.14 -0.39
CA SER A 154 1.76 -13.52 -0.34
C SER A 154 1.66 -12.10 0.26
N PRO A 155 1.92 -11.96 1.57
CA PRO A 155 1.87 -10.67 2.28
C PRO A 155 2.77 -9.59 1.67
N TRP A 156 3.97 -9.97 1.22
CA TRP A 156 4.95 -9.05 0.64
C TRP A 156 4.52 -8.58 -0.75
N ALA A 157 3.94 -9.46 -1.59
CA ALA A 157 3.49 -9.08 -2.92
C ALA A 157 2.29 -8.12 -2.86
N LEU A 158 1.34 -8.38 -1.95
CA LEU A 158 0.24 -7.46 -1.70
C LEU A 158 0.75 -6.11 -1.18
N GLY A 159 1.71 -6.13 -0.24
CA GLY A 159 2.35 -4.92 0.26
C GLY A 159 3.04 -4.10 -0.83
N ALA A 160 3.81 -4.75 -1.70
CA ALA A 160 4.46 -4.13 -2.87
C ALA A 160 3.44 -3.42 -3.77
N ALA A 161 2.34 -4.10 -4.07
CA ALA A 161 1.30 -3.54 -4.93
C ALA A 161 0.52 -2.40 -4.27
N ILE A 162 0.28 -2.45 -2.96
CA ILE A 162 -0.26 -1.30 -2.22
C ILE A 162 0.71 -0.12 -2.30
N GLY A 163 2.01 -0.37 -2.15
CA GLY A 163 3.07 0.62 -2.37
C GLY A 163 2.99 1.27 -3.76
N ALA A 164 2.83 0.46 -4.82
CA ALA A 164 2.63 0.94 -6.18
C ALA A 164 1.35 1.79 -6.32
N VAL A 165 0.23 1.37 -5.75
CA VAL A 165 -1.04 2.14 -5.78
C VAL A 165 -0.86 3.51 -5.14
N CYS A 166 -0.29 3.56 -3.93
CA CYS A 166 -0.08 4.82 -3.21
C CYS A 166 0.92 5.72 -3.94
N GLY A 167 2.02 5.15 -4.45
CA GLY A 167 3.01 5.87 -5.23
C GLY A 167 2.45 6.42 -6.53
N ALA A 168 1.64 5.64 -7.25
CA ALA A 168 1.02 6.08 -8.50
C ALA A 168 0.06 7.25 -8.30
N TRP A 169 -0.83 7.19 -7.29
CA TRP A 169 -1.71 8.33 -6.98
C TRP A 169 -0.93 9.57 -6.52
N ALA A 170 0.09 9.40 -5.67
CA ALA A 170 0.94 10.51 -5.26
C ALA A 170 1.71 11.13 -6.43
N ALA A 171 2.23 10.30 -7.33
CA ALA A 171 2.93 10.75 -8.53
C ALA A 171 1.97 11.41 -9.55
N ALA A 172 0.70 11.00 -9.62
CA ALA A 172 -0.33 11.71 -10.39
C ALA A 172 -0.58 13.14 -9.86
N LEU A 173 -0.58 13.33 -8.54
CA LEU A 173 -0.64 14.68 -7.94
C LEU A 173 0.63 15.48 -8.26
N VAL A 174 1.80 14.84 -8.23
CA VAL A 174 3.05 15.52 -8.62
C VAL A 174 3.08 15.86 -10.11
N ASP A 175 2.51 15.03 -10.98
CA ASP A 175 2.38 15.30 -12.42
C ASP A 175 1.47 16.52 -12.69
N LEU A 176 0.39 16.68 -11.90
CA LEU A 176 -0.43 17.89 -11.92
C LEU A 176 0.32 19.14 -11.41
N TRP A 177 1.22 18.97 -10.45
CA TRP A 177 1.99 20.05 -9.83
C TRP A 177 3.20 20.48 -10.67
N CYS A 178 3.99 19.54 -11.19
CA CYS A 178 5.24 19.83 -11.90
C CYS A 178 5.01 19.88 -13.41
N PRO A 179 5.49 20.91 -14.13
CA PRO A 179 5.28 21.01 -15.56
C PRO A 179 6.17 20.04 -16.37
N LEU A 180 7.29 19.53 -15.85
CA LEU A 180 8.27 18.78 -16.64
C LEU A 180 7.78 17.40 -17.12
N THR A 181 8.08 17.05 -18.37
CA THR A 181 7.82 15.70 -18.94
C THR A 181 9.08 15.03 -19.49
N ASN A 182 10.25 15.70 -19.40
CA ASN A 182 11.53 15.13 -19.79
C ASN A 182 11.90 13.87 -18.97
N LEU A 183 12.61 12.95 -19.64
CA LEU A 183 12.90 11.63 -19.09
C LEU A 183 13.70 11.68 -17.77
N PRO A 184 14.77 12.49 -17.61
CA PRO A 184 15.49 12.58 -16.34
C PRO A 184 14.59 12.97 -15.16
N HIS A 185 13.67 13.92 -15.37
CA HIS A 185 12.67 14.28 -14.37
C HIS A 185 11.75 13.10 -14.04
N VAL A 186 11.22 12.41 -15.05
CA VAL A 186 10.29 11.29 -14.83
C VAL A 186 10.96 10.16 -14.05
N LEU A 187 12.22 9.86 -14.36
CA LEU A 187 12.98 8.84 -13.63
C LEU A 187 13.18 9.22 -12.16
N ALA A 188 13.65 10.44 -11.89
CA ALA A 188 13.96 10.88 -10.52
C ALA A 188 12.70 11.19 -9.69
N GLY A 189 11.72 11.86 -10.29
CA GLY A 189 10.52 12.37 -9.66
C GLY A 189 9.37 11.36 -9.54
N HIS A 190 9.35 10.32 -10.39
CA HIS A 190 8.29 9.31 -10.37
C HIS A 190 8.84 7.89 -10.21
N VAL A 191 9.75 7.43 -11.06
CA VAL A 191 10.20 6.02 -11.03
C VAL A 191 10.92 5.65 -9.73
N VAL A 192 11.88 6.47 -9.30
CA VAL A 192 12.61 6.26 -8.04
C VAL A 192 11.67 6.22 -6.82
N PRO A 193 10.79 7.20 -6.57
CA PRO A 193 9.88 7.13 -5.43
C PRO A 193 8.91 5.96 -5.52
N LEU A 194 8.40 5.62 -6.71
CA LEU A 194 7.57 4.42 -6.88
C LEU A 194 8.33 3.15 -6.48
N GLY A 195 9.58 3.00 -6.93
CA GLY A 195 10.43 1.86 -6.55
C GLY A 195 10.64 1.77 -5.04
N ILE A 196 10.91 2.91 -4.38
CA ILE A 196 11.04 2.99 -2.92
C ILE A 196 9.73 2.56 -2.23
N LEU A 197 8.58 3.08 -2.66
CA LEU A 197 7.28 2.77 -2.06
C LEU A 197 6.86 1.31 -2.28
N ILE A 198 7.20 0.72 -3.43
CA ILE A 198 7.02 -0.71 -3.71
C ILE A 198 7.87 -1.54 -2.73
N ALA A 199 9.15 -1.20 -2.56
CA ALA A 199 10.05 -1.92 -1.66
C ALA A 199 9.63 -1.79 -0.18
N VAL A 200 9.30 -0.57 0.27
CA VAL A 200 8.79 -0.30 1.63
C VAL A 200 7.46 -1.00 1.85
N GLY A 201 6.55 -0.93 0.88
CA GLY A 201 5.27 -1.64 0.90
C GLY A 201 5.47 -3.15 1.04
N ALA A 202 6.42 -3.75 0.30
CA ALA A 202 6.74 -5.17 0.41
C ALA A 202 7.23 -5.56 1.81
N LEU A 203 8.14 -4.77 2.36
CA LEU A 203 8.71 -4.98 3.69
C LEU A 203 7.64 -4.87 4.78
N LEU A 204 6.84 -3.81 4.74
CA LEU A 204 5.76 -3.58 5.68
C LEU A 204 4.64 -4.61 5.51
N GLY A 205 4.29 -4.98 4.29
CA GLY A 205 3.31 -6.03 3.98
C GLY A 205 3.72 -7.37 4.57
N ARG A 206 4.99 -7.78 4.41
CA ARG A 206 5.55 -8.97 5.06
C ARG A 206 5.39 -8.95 6.57
N ARG A 207 5.63 -7.79 7.22
CA ARG A 207 5.59 -7.65 8.68
C ARG A 207 4.17 -7.51 9.24
N MET A 208 3.28 -6.82 8.53
CA MET A 208 1.95 -6.43 9.02
C MET A 208 0.82 -7.37 8.56
N LEU A 209 0.96 -8.01 7.40
CA LEU A 209 -0.08 -8.84 6.78
C LEU A 209 0.26 -10.34 6.83
N GLY A 210 1.49 -10.69 7.20
CA GLY A 210 1.86 -12.09 7.42
C GLY A 210 1.22 -12.63 8.68
N VAL A 211 0.71 -13.86 8.60
CA VAL A 211 0.39 -14.64 9.80
C VAL A 211 1.69 -14.72 10.59
N ARG A 212 1.71 -14.17 11.81
CA ARG A 212 2.82 -14.44 12.73
C ARG A 212 2.83 -15.95 12.86
N ALA A 213 3.86 -16.61 12.32
CA ALA A 213 4.08 -18.03 12.59
C ALA A 213 3.92 -18.16 14.10
N LEU A 214 2.93 -18.94 14.53
CA LEU A 214 2.80 -19.34 15.92
C LEU A 214 4.17 -19.89 16.25
N ARG A 215 4.95 -19.08 16.97
CA ARG A 215 6.37 -19.33 17.22
C ARG A 215 6.39 -20.74 17.76
N THR A 216 7.30 -21.55 17.26
CA THR A 216 7.58 -22.95 17.59
C THR A 216 7.90 -23.18 19.07
N ASP A 217 7.41 -22.34 19.98
CA ASP A 217 7.34 -22.54 21.41
C ASP A 217 6.50 -23.78 21.76
N VAL A 218 5.61 -24.25 20.87
CA VAL A 218 4.99 -25.59 21.03
C VAL A 218 6.02 -26.71 20.85
N ALA A 219 6.93 -26.59 19.87
CA ALA A 219 7.99 -27.58 19.65
C ALA A 219 9.05 -27.57 20.77
N ARG A 220 9.32 -26.39 21.36
CA ARG A 220 10.20 -26.30 22.54
C ARG A 220 9.56 -26.83 23.83
N ARG A 221 8.22 -26.85 23.89
CA ARG A 221 7.46 -27.35 25.04
C ARG A 221 7.20 -28.86 24.94
N SER A 222 7.12 -29.42 23.73
CA SER A 222 7.06 -30.89 23.53
C SER A 222 8.37 -31.59 23.93
N ASP A 223 9.53 -30.94 23.79
CA ASP A 223 10.81 -31.48 24.28
C ASP A 223 10.95 -31.40 25.82
N SER A 224 10.06 -30.66 26.49
CA SER A 224 10.03 -30.53 27.96
C SER A 224 8.94 -31.36 28.64
N LEU A 225 8.11 -32.07 27.86
CA LEU A 225 7.19 -33.06 28.41
C LEU A 225 7.95 -34.38 28.44
N ASP A 226 8.44 -34.71 29.63
CA ASP A 226 9.14 -35.94 30.02
C ASP A 226 8.62 -37.21 29.33
N PRO A 227 9.49 -38.19 29.07
CA PRO A 227 9.08 -39.50 28.63
C PRO A 227 8.12 -40.05 29.68
N TYR A 228 6.91 -40.38 29.24
CA TYR A 228 5.99 -41.23 29.96
C TYR A 228 6.76 -42.47 30.43
N VAL A 229 7.17 -42.45 31.71
CA VAL A 229 7.79 -43.59 32.38
C VAL A 229 6.71 -44.66 32.41
N ASP A 230 6.86 -45.66 31.55
CA ASP A 230 6.07 -46.88 31.55
C ASP A 230 6.36 -47.63 32.85
N THR A 231 5.63 -47.31 33.91
CA THR A 231 5.61 -48.11 35.13
C THR A 231 4.76 -49.35 34.89
N LYS A 232 5.32 -50.30 34.14
CA LYS A 232 4.88 -51.70 34.12
C LYS A 232 5.99 -52.57 34.70
N GLY A 233 5.71 -53.14 35.87
CA GLY A 233 6.61 -53.98 36.68
C GLY A 233 6.93 -53.25 37.97
N VAL A 234 6.45 -53.66 39.14
CA VAL A 234 6.34 -55.01 39.72
C VAL A 234 5.08 -55.09 40.57
#